data_AF-A0A0Q6V7A9-F1
#
_entry.id   AF-A0A0Q6V7A9-F1
#
_cell.length_a   1.000
_cell.length_b   1.000
_cell.length_c   1.000
_cell.angle_alpha   90.00
_cell.angle_beta   90.00
_cell.angle_gamma   90.00
#
_symmetry.space_group_name_H-M   'P 1'
#
loop_
_entity.id
_entity.type
_entity.pdbx_description
1 polymer ?
#
loop_
_entity_poly.entity_id
_entity_poly.type
_entity_poly.pdbx_seq_one_letter_code
_entity_poly.pdbx_strand_id
1 'polypeptide(L)' 'MSEETRDANGTLLADGDTVTLIKDLKVKGSGGVTLKRGTVVKKIRLTGDPDEIEANVDKVKGLVLRTEFVKKA' A
#
# COMPACT_ATOMS: atom_id res chain seq x y z
N MET A 1 -11.98 -14.49 14.59
CA MET A 1 -10.74 -14.44 13.80
C MET A 1 -10.53 -12.98 13.45
N SER A 2 -9.56 -12.31 14.07
CA SER A 2 -9.16 -10.97 13.62
C SER A 2 -8.28 -11.16 12.40
N GLU A 3 -8.77 -10.77 11.23
CA GLU A 3 -7.96 -10.73 10.02
C GLU A 3 -7.01 -9.54 10.15
N GLU A 4 -5.73 -9.86 10.36
CA GLU A 4 -4.69 -8.86 10.60
C GLU A 4 -4.08 -8.44 9.28
N THR A 5 -4.16 -7.16 8.95
CA THR A 5 -3.48 -6.59 7.78
C THR A 5 -1.97 -6.66 7.99
N ARG A 6 -1.28 -7.42 7.13
CA ARG A 6 0.17 -7.62 7.19
C ARG A 6 0.82 -7.28 5.86
N ASP A 7 2.02 -6.73 5.91
CA ASP A 7 2.82 -6.46 4.73
C ASP A 7 3.40 -7.74 4.09
N ALA A 8 4.13 -7.59 2.98
CA ALA A 8 4.76 -8.71 2.27
C ALA A 8 5.78 -9.52 3.11
N ASN A 9 6.26 -8.99 4.23
CA ASN A 9 7.18 -9.65 5.15
C ASN A 9 6.48 -10.23 6.39
N GLY A 10 5.14 -10.12 6.47
CA GLY A 10 4.35 -10.56 7.62
C GLY A 10 4.29 -9.54 8.77
N THR A 11 4.76 -8.31 8.56
CA THR A 11 4.73 -7.23 9.56
C THR A 11 3.32 -6.67 9.68
N LEU A 12 2.81 -6.54 10.91
CA LEU A 12 1.52 -5.91 11.17
C LEU A 12 1.52 -4.44 10.74
N LEU A 13 0.49 -4.07 9.98
CA LEU A 13 0.22 -2.71 9.53
C LEU A 13 -0.87 -2.08 10.40
N ALA A 14 -0.73 -0.79 10.65
CA ALA A 14 -1.71 0.02 11.37
C ALA A 14 -2.02 1.32 10.62
N ASP A 15 -3.16 1.92 10.95
CA ASP A 15 -3.52 3.24 10.44
C ASP A 15 -2.45 4.28 10.78
N GLY A 16 -2.05 5.06 9.78
CA GLY A 16 -1.01 6.07 9.92
C GLY A 16 0.42 5.57 9.64
N ASP A 17 0.63 4.27 9.45
CA ASP A 17 1.94 3.72 9.12
C ASP A 17 2.48 4.26 7.78
N THR A 18 3.79 4.08 7.60
CA THR A 18 4.47 4.32 6.33
C THR A 18 4.91 2.99 5.75
N VAL A 19 4.67 2.81 4.45
CA VAL A 19 5.06 1.62 3.71
C VAL A 19 5.85 2.00 2.47
N THR A 20 6.59 1.06 1.92
CA THR A 20 7.38 1.22 0.71
C THR A 20 7.05 0.11 -0.28
N LEU A 21 6.95 0.46 -1.57
CA LEU A 21 6.72 -0.52 -2.63
C LEU A 21 7.94 -1.42 -2.84
N ILE A 22 7.72 -2.75 -2.87
CA ILE A 22 8.80 -3.72 -3.08
C ILE A 22 9.02 -4.04 -4.57
N LYS A 23 8.11 -3.63 -5.45
CA LYS A 23 8.17 -3.84 -6.91
C LYS A 23 7.50 -2.67 -7.65
N ASP A 24 7.72 -2.60 -8.96
CA ASP A 24 7.02 -1.65 -9.83
C ASP A 24 5.56 -2.10 -10.00
N LEU A 25 4.60 -1.20 -9.75
CA LEU A 25 3.18 -1.44 -9.94
C LEU A 25 2.61 -0.45 -10.96
N LYS A 26 1.94 -0.98 -11.99
CA LYS A 26 1.20 -0.15 -12.94
C LYS A 26 -0.20 0.12 -12.40
N VAL A 27 -0.54 1.38 -12.21
CA VAL A 27 -1.88 1.77 -11.75
C VAL A 27 -2.85 1.72 -12.93
N LYS A 28 -3.92 0.94 -12.77
CA LYS A 28 -5.00 0.87 -13.77
C LYS A 28 -5.82 2.16 -13.72
N GLY A 29 -6.24 2.67 -14.88
CA GLY A 29 -7.09 3.88 -14.98
C GLY A 29 -6.36 5.22 -14.88
N SER A 30 -5.12 5.29 -14.41
CA SER A 30 -4.36 6.54 -14.26
C SER A 30 -3.55 6.94 -15.51
N GLY A 31 -3.98 6.57 -16.72
CA GLY A 31 -3.27 6.93 -17.95
C GLY A 31 -1.85 6.35 -18.08
N GLY A 32 -1.55 5.24 -17.38
CA GLY A 32 -0.24 4.58 -17.46
C GLY A 32 0.75 4.93 -16.34
N VAL A 33 0.32 5.65 -15.30
CA VAL A 33 1.16 5.90 -14.11
C VAL A 33 1.67 4.59 -13.53
N THR A 34 2.98 4.52 -13.37
CA THR A 34 3.68 3.39 -12.76
C THR A 34 4.31 3.84 -11.46
N LEU A 35 3.89 3.22 -10.37
CA LEU A 35 4.51 3.36 -9.06
C LEU A 35 5.79 2.54 -9.07
N LYS A 36 6.93 3.21 -8.93
CA LYS A 36 8.22 2.55 -8.95
C LYS A 36 8.51 1.85 -7.62
N ARG A 37 9.29 0.77 -7.69
CA ARG A 37 9.88 0.14 -6.51
C ARG A 37 10.63 1.21 -5.70
N GLY A 38 10.47 1.18 -4.39
CA GLY A 38 11.07 2.16 -3.49
C GLY A 38 10.22 3.42 -3.29
N THR A 39 9.11 3.60 -4.02
CA THR A 39 8.15 4.67 -3.72
C THR A 39 7.62 4.49 -2.30
N VAL A 40 7.73 5.56 -1.50
CA VAL A 40 7.31 5.62 -0.11
C VAL A 40 5.89 6.18 -0.03
N VAL A 41 5.02 5.47 0.67
CA VAL A 41 3.63 5.82 0.92
C VAL A 41 3.47 6.07 2.40
N LYS A 42 3.15 7.31 2.77
CA LYS A 42 2.99 7.75 4.16
C LYS A 42 1.52 7.80 4.53
N LYS A 43 1.20 7.59 5.80
CA LYS A 43 -0.16 7.70 6.36
C LYS A 43 -1.15 6.78 5.63
N ILE A 44 -0.81 5.49 5.56
CA ILE A 44 -1.75 4.49 5.03
C ILE A 44 -2.96 4.33 5.96
N ARG A 45 -4.06 3.80 5.42
CA ARG A 45 -5.26 3.45 6.18
C ARG A 45 -5.67 2.01 5.88
N LEU A 46 -6.12 1.30 6.89
CA LEU A 46 -6.67 -0.05 6.75
C LEU A 46 -8.08 0.04 6.17
N THR A 47 -8.40 -0.80 5.19
CA THR A 47 -9.71 -0.79 4.50
C THR A 47 -10.71 -1.76 5.12
N GLY A 48 -10.27 -2.58 6.08
CA GLY A 48 -11.03 -3.71 6.63
C GLY A 48 -10.78 -5.03 5.91
N ASP A 49 -10.14 -5.00 4.74
CA ASP A 49 -9.61 -6.19 4.06
C ASP A 49 -8.13 -6.39 4.49
N PRO A 50 -7.73 -7.58 4.98
CA PRO A 50 -6.34 -7.84 5.38
C PRO A 50 -5.33 -7.77 4.23
N ASP A 51 -5.78 -7.94 2.98
CA ASP A 51 -4.94 -7.93 1.79
C ASP A 51 -4.86 -6.55 1.13
N GLU A 52 -5.60 -5.55 1.62
CA GLU A 52 -5.68 -4.22 1.02
C GLU A 52 -5.44 -3.08 2.02
N ILE A 53 -4.83 -2.00 1.52
CA ILE A 53 -4.66 -0.75 2.25
C ILE A 53 -5.00 0.43 1.35
N GLU A 54 -5.56 1.49 1.94
CA GLU A 54 -5.75 2.76 1.28
C GLU A 54 -4.50 3.62 1.46
N ALA A 55 -4.05 4.18 0.35
CA ALA A 55 -2.79 4.89 0.21
C ALA A 55 -2.99 6.19 -0.57
N ASN A 56 -2.17 7.19 -0.25
CA ASN A 56 -2.07 8.42 -1.02
C ASN A 56 -0.63 8.53 -1.54
N VAL A 57 -0.46 8.69 -2.86
CA VAL A 57 0.85 8.78 -3.50
C VAL A 57 0.89 9.98 -4.44
N ASP A 58 1.84 10.88 -4.22
CA ASP A 58 2.00 12.13 -4.98
C ASP A 58 0.69 12.91 -5.14
N LYS A 59 0.09 12.89 -6.34
CA LYS A 59 -1.16 13.57 -6.70
C LYS A 59 -2.37 12.63 -6.72
N VAL A 60 -2.17 11.33 -6.52
CA VAL A 60 -3.21 10.31 -6.54
C VAL A 60 -3.63 10.03 -5.10
N LYS A 61 -4.89 10.34 -4.78
CA LYS A 61 -5.48 10.07 -3.46
C LYS A 61 -6.45 8.89 -3.53
N GLY A 62 -6.59 8.18 -2.41
CA GLY A 62 -7.53 7.06 -2.28
C GLY A 62 -7.17 5.86 -3.17
N LEU A 63 -5.87 5.62 -3.36
CA LEU A 63 -5.41 4.45 -4.11
C LEU A 63 -5.47 3.22 -3.20
N VAL A 64 -6.13 2.16 -3.66
CA VAL A 64 -6.08 0.87 -2.97
C VAL A 64 -4.86 0.08 -3.45
N LEU A 65 -4.00 -0.32 -2.52
CA LEU A 65 -2.81 -1.13 -2.76
C LEU A 65 -2.95 -2.47 -2.05
N ARG A 66 -2.51 -3.55 -2.72
CA ARG A 66 -2.39 -4.86 -2.08
C ARG A 66 -1.18 -4.92 -1.16
N THR A 67 -1.36 -5.48 0.03
CA THR A 67 -0.36 -5.53 1.09
C THR A 67 0.84 -6.41 0.74
N GLU A 68 0.65 -7.43 -0.11
CA GLU A 68 1.72 -8.29 -0.65
C GLU A 68 2.75 -7.55 -1.53
N PHE A 69 2.48 -6.30 -1.93
CA PHE A 69 3.39 -5.50 -2.76
C PHE A 69 4.02 -4.33 -2.00
N VAL A 70 3.79 -4.25 -0.71
CA VAL A 70 4.36 -3.22 0.16
C VAL A 70 5.09 -3.86 1.32
N LYS A 71 6.05 -3.12 1.88
CA LYS A 71 6.69 -3.44 3.16
C LYS A 71 6.58 -2.23 4.09
N LYS A 72 6.44 -2.44 5.38
CA LYS A 72 6.55 -1.38 6.38
C LYS A 72 7.93 -0.71 6.25
N ALA A 73 7.92 0.63 6.23
CA ALA A 73 9.11 1.45 6.07
C ALA A 73 9.82 1.69 7.40
#